data_AF-A0A358AQT1-F1
#
_entry.id   AF-A0A358AQT1-F1
#
_cell.length_a   1.000
_cell.length_b   1.000
_cell.length_c   1.000
_cell.angle_alpha   90.00
_cell.angle_beta   90.00
_cell.angle_gamma   90.00
#
_symmetry.space_group_name_H-M   'P 1'
#
loop_
_entity.id
_entity.type
_entity.pdbx_description
1 polymer ?
#
loop_
_entity_poly.entity_id
_entity_poly.type
_entity_poly.pdbx_seq_one_letter_code
_entity_poly.pdbx_strand_id
1 'polypeptide(L)'
;MELRIQGIGTGGINPSARTVFTKLKSYFELLGNDQHILIRYISGMIAATNVTMLDEAASYGFDVADQLHQICTDLLDKHGANPEYHEYYTAISAKRDLFSIYPTESTVQSLYYLELFDLHAELSVNEYILRQEKNIREFAGLPEVGHYYEILEQKLGAAAKDLNDLLLEHFVCARVMDAFRQGMLNEYHYTLENVDPDTQQPIFQLWMETL
;
A
#
# COMPACT_ATOMS: atom_id res chain seq x y z
N MET A 1 -6.67 -18.57 -2.18
CA MET A 1 -7.50 -17.84 -1.22
C MET A 1 -6.82 -16.51 -0.98
N GLU A 2 -7.23 -15.47 -1.72
CA GLU A 2 -6.79 -14.09 -1.47
C GLU A 2 -7.29 -13.72 -0.08
N LEU A 3 -6.37 -13.47 0.86
CA LEU A 3 -6.74 -12.78 2.09
C LEU A 3 -7.11 -11.35 1.69
N ARG A 4 -8.39 -11.14 1.41
CA ARG A 4 -8.97 -9.81 1.27
C ARG A 4 -8.94 -9.12 2.62
N ILE A 5 -7.76 -8.65 3.01
CA ILE A 5 -7.59 -7.55 3.96
C ILE A 5 -7.99 -6.26 3.21
N GLN A 6 -9.22 -6.23 2.71
CA GLN A 6 -9.85 -5.09 2.05
C GLN A 6 -11.01 -4.57 2.91
N GLY A 7 -10.95 -4.75 4.24
CA GLY A 7 -11.96 -4.25 5.17
C GLY A 7 -11.94 -2.72 5.19
N ILE A 8 -13.05 -2.08 4.79
CA ILE A 8 -13.24 -0.63 4.89
C ILE A 8 -13.19 -0.29 6.38
N GLY A 9 -12.14 0.40 6.82
CA GLY A 9 -12.20 1.11 8.10
C GLY A 9 -13.23 2.23 7.94
N THR A 10 -14.49 1.94 8.23
CA THR A 10 -15.50 3.00 8.34
C THR A 10 -15.05 3.85 9.52
N GLY A 11 -14.80 5.14 9.36
CA GLY A 11 -14.21 6.04 10.37
C GLY A 11 -15.04 6.27 11.65
N GLY A 12 -15.78 5.25 12.12
CA GLY A 12 -16.44 5.22 13.40
C GLY A 12 -15.47 4.97 14.55
N ILE A 13 -15.94 5.24 15.77
CA ILE A 13 -15.20 5.00 17.00
C ILE A 13 -14.98 3.49 17.13
N ASN A 14 -13.72 3.05 17.10
CA ASN A 14 -13.35 1.65 17.29
C ASN A 14 -13.98 1.14 18.60
N PRO A 15 -14.71 0.01 18.59
CA PRO A 15 -15.32 -0.54 19.80
C PRO A 15 -14.28 -0.72 20.90
N SER A 16 -14.65 -0.38 22.14
CA SER A 16 -13.73 -0.53 23.27
C SER A 16 -13.23 -1.97 23.38
N ALA A 17 -11.97 -2.17 23.76
CA ALA A 17 -11.40 -3.50 23.97
C ALA A 17 -12.28 -4.35 24.90
N ARG A 18 -12.83 -3.74 25.96
CA ARG A 18 -13.75 -4.42 26.88
C ARG A 18 -14.99 -4.98 26.16
N THR A 19 -15.58 -4.23 25.24
CA THR A 19 -16.75 -4.66 24.45
C THR A 19 -16.38 -5.86 23.57
N VAL A 20 -15.24 -5.78 22.89
CA VAL A 20 -14.74 -6.85 22.01
C VAL A 20 -14.47 -8.12 22.79
N PHE A 21 -13.69 -8.05 23.87
CA PHE A 21 -13.37 -9.21 24.70
C PHE A 21 -14.60 -9.79 25.42
N THR A 22 -15.62 -8.99 25.71
CA THR A 22 -16.89 -9.49 26.25
C THR A 22 -17.64 -10.33 25.20
N LYS A 23 -17.70 -9.87 23.93
CA LYS A 23 -18.28 -10.65 22.84
C LYS A 23 -17.46 -11.92 22.56
N LEU A 24 -16.13 -11.82 22.55
CA LEU A 24 -15.24 -12.98 22.39
C LEU A 24 -15.53 -14.05 23.44
N LYS A 25 -15.79 -13.66 24.70
CA LYS A 25 -16.15 -14.61 25.76
C LYS A 25 -17.39 -15.44 25.41
N SER A 26 -18.42 -14.86 24.80
CA SER A 26 -19.59 -15.65 24.37
C SER A 26 -19.25 -16.66 23.27
N TYR A 27 -18.33 -16.34 22.36
CA TYR A 27 -17.85 -17.31 21.35
C TYR A 27 -17.01 -18.43 21.98
N PHE A 28 -16.20 -18.10 22.99
CA PHE A 28 -15.49 -19.10 23.79
C PHE A 28 -16.44 -20.12 24.43
N GLU A 29 -17.54 -19.63 25.01
CA GLU A 29 -18.56 -20.47 25.63
C GLU A 29 -19.28 -21.34 24.59
N LEU A 30 -19.59 -20.80 23.40
CA LEU A 30 -20.22 -21.55 22.31
C LEU A 30 -19.33 -22.67 21.74
N LEU A 31 -18.01 -22.44 21.66
CA LEU A 31 -17.07 -23.42 21.13
C LEU A 31 -16.72 -24.52 22.14
N GLY A 32 -16.88 -24.27 23.44
CA GLY A 32 -16.59 -25.26 24.49
C GLY A 32 -15.16 -25.81 24.40
N ASN A 33 -15.01 -27.11 24.17
CA ASN A 33 -13.70 -27.77 24.06
C ASN A 33 -12.87 -27.28 22.86
N ASP A 34 -13.52 -26.71 21.86
CA ASP A 34 -12.90 -26.23 20.62
C ASP A 34 -12.39 -24.79 20.71
N GLN A 35 -12.43 -24.18 21.89
CA GLN A 35 -11.94 -22.80 22.12
C GLN A 35 -10.51 -22.54 21.64
N HIS A 36 -9.66 -23.56 21.61
CA HIS A 36 -8.27 -23.44 21.16
C HIS A 36 -8.17 -22.96 19.70
N ILE A 37 -9.15 -23.27 18.85
CA ILE A 37 -9.22 -22.80 17.46
C ILE A 37 -9.38 -21.28 17.43
N LEU A 38 -10.30 -20.74 18.24
CA LEU A 38 -10.52 -19.30 18.34
C LEU A 38 -9.28 -18.57 18.88
N ILE A 39 -8.60 -19.14 19.88
CA ILE A 39 -7.35 -18.57 20.42
C ILE A 39 -6.30 -18.46 19.31
N ARG A 40 -6.09 -19.53 18.55
CA ARG A 40 -5.10 -19.56 17.48
C ARG A 40 -5.43 -18.58 16.36
N TYR A 41 -6.70 -18.50 15.97
CA TYR A 41 -7.16 -17.53 14.98
C TYR A 41 -6.91 -16.08 15.43
N ILE A 42 -7.33 -15.71 16.65
CA ILE A 42 -7.11 -14.36 17.20
C ILE A 42 -5.60 -14.06 17.32
N SER A 43 -4.81 -15.03 17.77
CA SER A 43 -3.36 -14.86 17.93
C SER A 43 -2.68 -14.59 16.58
N GLY A 44 -3.09 -15.31 15.53
CA GLY A 44 -2.62 -15.09 14.18
C GLY A 44 -3.04 -13.73 13.61
N MET A 45 -4.28 -13.29 13.87
CA MET A 45 -4.72 -11.95 13.47
C MET A 45 -3.89 -10.85 14.13
N ILE A 46 -3.66 -10.93 15.45
CA ILE A 46 -2.86 -9.95 16.20
C ILE A 46 -1.41 -9.95 15.70
N ALA A 47 -0.84 -11.13 15.43
CA ALA A 47 0.50 -11.23 14.87
C ALA A 47 0.58 -10.57 13.48
N ALA A 48 -0.40 -10.82 12.61
CA ALA A 48 -0.45 -10.24 11.27
C ALA A 48 -0.55 -8.70 11.29
N THR A 49 -1.35 -8.13 12.22
CA THR A 49 -1.45 -6.67 12.37
C THR A 49 -0.18 -6.03 12.90
N ASN A 50 0.58 -6.74 13.75
CA ASN A 50 1.85 -6.22 14.28
C ASN A 50 3.01 -6.27 13.27
N VAL A 51 2.92 -7.14 12.25
CA VAL A 51 3.95 -7.25 11.19
C VAL A 51 3.77 -6.19 10.10
N THR A 52 2.61 -5.53 10.06
CA THR A 52 2.22 -4.60 9.00
C THR A 52 2.00 -3.19 9.54
N MET A 53 3.07 -2.57 10.04
CA MET A 53 3.00 -1.25 10.65
C MET A 53 2.73 -0.14 9.62
N LEU A 54 1.85 0.80 9.97
CA LEU A 54 1.34 1.82 9.03
C LEU A 54 2.39 2.88 8.67
N ASP A 55 3.23 3.26 9.63
CA ASP A 55 4.34 4.19 9.43
C ASP A 55 5.42 3.60 8.52
N GLU A 56 5.74 2.31 8.69
CA GLU A 56 6.63 1.59 7.76
C GLU A 56 6.01 1.49 6.36
N ALA A 57 4.71 1.23 6.27
CA ALA A 57 4.01 1.18 4.99
C ALA A 57 4.06 2.53 4.26
N ALA A 58 3.76 3.63 4.97
CA ALA A 58 3.82 4.98 4.41
C ALA A 58 5.25 5.38 4.03
N SER A 59 6.24 5.08 4.88
CA SER A 59 7.64 5.36 4.59
C SER A 59 8.12 4.59 3.36
N TYR A 60 7.75 3.30 3.25
CA TYR A 60 8.10 2.51 2.08
C TYR A 60 7.43 3.02 0.80
N GLY A 61 6.17 3.47 0.88
CA GLY A 61 5.50 4.11 -0.25
C GLY A 61 6.23 5.39 -0.70
N PHE A 62 6.69 6.20 0.25
CA PHE A 62 7.51 7.37 -0.02
C PHE A 62 8.83 6.99 -0.70
N ASP A 63 9.57 6.02 -0.15
CA ASP A 63 10.86 5.56 -0.69
C ASP A 63 10.73 4.99 -2.12
N VAL A 64 9.63 4.30 -2.41
CA VAL A 64 9.32 3.79 -3.75
C VAL A 64 9.11 4.96 -4.71
N ALA A 65 8.30 5.94 -4.31
CA ALA A 65 8.07 7.11 -5.13
C ALA A 65 9.37 7.92 -5.34
N ASP A 66 10.24 8.03 -4.33
CA ASP A 66 11.56 8.66 -4.46
C ASP A 66 12.49 7.92 -5.43
N GLN A 67 12.43 6.58 -5.47
CA GLN A 67 13.18 5.79 -6.48
C GLN A 67 12.83 6.17 -7.91
N LEU A 68 11.59 6.63 -8.17
CA LEU A 68 11.21 7.12 -9.49
C LEU A 68 12.01 8.38 -9.88
N HIS A 69 12.37 9.26 -8.94
CA HIS A 69 13.25 10.39 -9.25
C HIS A 69 14.63 9.95 -9.74
N GLN A 70 15.18 8.88 -9.14
CA GLN A 70 16.44 8.29 -9.60
C GLN A 70 16.29 7.71 -11.01
N ILE A 71 15.21 6.96 -11.27
CA ILE A 71 14.89 6.44 -12.60
C ILE A 71 14.78 7.57 -13.63
N CYS A 72 14.09 8.67 -13.30
CA CYS A 72 13.98 9.83 -14.18
C CYS A 72 15.35 10.49 -14.45
N THR A 73 16.21 10.57 -13.43
CA THR A 73 17.60 11.04 -13.60
C THR A 73 18.37 10.17 -14.59
N ASP A 74 18.30 8.84 -14.42
CA ASP A 74 19.01 7.89 -15.25
C ASP A 74 18.52 7.91 -16.72
N LEU A 75 17.23 8.19 -16.93
CA LEU A 75 16.64 8.37 -18.26
C LEU A 75 17.05 9.70 -18.93
N LEU A 76 17.41 10.71 -18.14
CA LEU A 76 17.90 12.00 -18.62
C LEU A 76 19.41 12.01 -18.87
N ASP A 77 20.17 11.22 -18.11
CA ASP A 77 21.62 11.19 -18.20
C ASP A 77 22.10 10.76 -19.60
N LYS A 78 22.90 11.63 -20.21
CA LYS A 78 23.47 11.45 -21.54
C LYS A 78 24.84 10.77 -21.51
N HIS A 79 25.35 10.41 -20.32
CA HIS A 79 26.76 10.07 -20.13
C HIS A 79 27.07 8.64 -19.65
N GLY A 80 26.10 7.74 -19.44
CA GLY A 80 26.47 6.40 -18.94
C GLY A 80 25.49 5.24 -19.12
N ALA A 81 24.19 5.48 -19.16
CA ALA A 81 23.21 4.42 -19.38
C ALA A 81 22.82 4.34 -20.86
N ASN A 82 22.44 3.15 -21.32
CA ASN A 82 21.70 2.98 -22.57
C ASN A 82 20.20 3.08 -22.20
N PRO A 83 19.60 4.28 -22.17
CA PRO A 83 18.25 4.49 -21.65
C PRO A 83 17.21 3.66 -22.41
N GLU A 84 17.49 3.34 -23.68
CA GLU A 84 16.69 2.47 -24.55
C GLU A 84 16.44 1.04 -24.03
N TYR A 85 17.22 0.57 -23.05
CA TYR A 85 16.98 -0.73 -22.39
C TYR A 85 16.20 -0.61 -21.07
N HIS A 86 15.85 0.61 -20.64
CA HIS A 86 15.07 0.80 -19.43
C HIS A 86 13.59 0.52 -19.70
N GLU A 87 12.89 -0.17 -18.80
CA GLU A 87 11.49 -0.57 -19.00
C GLU A 87 10.54 0.64 -19.18
N TYR A 88 10.89 1.78 -18.61
CA TYR A 88 10.15 3.04 -18.70
C TYR A 88 10.48 3.87 -19.95
N TYR A 89 11.48 3.47 -20.76
CA TYR A 89 11.92 4.26 -21.91
C TYR A 89 10.83 4.46 -22.96
N THR A 90 10.07 3.40 -23.24
CA THR A 90 8.99 3.46 -24.24
C THR A 90 7.95 4.51 -23.84
N ALA A 91 7.57 4.54 -22.56
CA ALA A 91 6.58 5.49 -22.05
C ALA A 91 7.05 6.95 -22.22
N ILE A 92 8.33 7.24 -21.98
CA ILE A 92 8.84 8.61 -22.04
C ILE A 92 9.31 9.07 -23.42
N SER A 93 9.64 8.13 -24.31
CA SER A 93 10.20 8.42 -25.64
C SER A 93 9.32 9.35 -26.48
N ALA A 94 8.00 9.23 -26.36
CA ALA A 94 7.03 10.05 -27.08
C ALA A 94 6.92 11.49 -26.55
N LYS A 95 7.30 11.72 -25.29
CA LYS A 95 7.22 13.02 -24.61
C LYS A 95 8.57 13.74 -24.50
N ARG A 96 9.68 13.05 -24.80
CA ARG A 96 11.04 13.58 -24.69
C ARG A 96 11.24 14.93 -25.38
N ASP A 97 10.85 15.04 -26.64
CA ASP A 97 11.02 16.28 -27.41
C ASP A 97 10.14 17.39 -26.85
N LEU A 98 8.93 17.05 -26.40
CA LEU A 98 7.99 17.99 -25.79
C LEU A 98 8.53 18.56 -24.49
N PHE A 99 9.09 17.73 -23.61
CA PHE A 99 9.65 18.18 -22.34
C PHE A 99 11.01 18.89 -22.51
N SER A 100 11.74 18.61 -23.59
CA SER A 100 13.04 19.25 -23.86
C SER A 100 12.98 20.76 -24.15
N ILE A 101 11.78 21.33 -24.28
CA ILE A 101 11.58 22.78 -24.42
C ILE A 101 11.93 23.55 -23.14
N TYR A 102 11.87 22.88 -21.98
CA TYR A 102 12.21 23.48 -20.69
C TYR A 102 13.73 23.38 -20.47
N PRO A 103 14.43 24.51 -20.25
CA PRO A 103 15.88 24.51 -20.14
C PRO A 103 16.39 24.03 -18.77
N THR A 104 15.55 24.09 -17.73
CA THR A 104 15.88 23.63 -16.38
C THR A 104 15.70 22.11 -16.27
N GLU A 105 16.79 21.40 -15.95
CA GLU A 105 16.81 19.93 -15.88
C GLU A 105 15.86 19.37 -14.81
N SER A 106 15.77 19.99 -13.63
CA SER A 106 14.86 19.56 -12.57
C SER A 106 13.38 19.68 -12.98
N THR A 107 13.04 20.61 -13.87
CA THR A 107 11.70 20.75 -14.45
C THR A 107 11.40 19.59 -15.37
N VAL A 108 12.32 19.26 -16.27
CA VAL A 108 12.20 18.08 -17.16
C VAL A 108 12.09 16.80 -16.33
N GLN A 109 12.91 16.65 -15.29
CA GLN A 109 12.86 15.50 -14.39
C GLN A 109 11.50 15.39 -13.68
N SER A 110 10.94 16.49 -13.22
CA SER A 110 9.61 16.52 -12.59
C SER A 110 8.50 16.14 -13.58
N LEU A 111 8.60 16.58 -14.84
CA LEU A 111 7.64 16.18 -15.89
C LEU A 111 7.77 14.70 -16.25
N TYR A 112 8.99 14.18 -16.32
CA TYR A 112 9.25 12.74 -16.50
C TYR A 112 8.63 11.94 -15.35
N TYR A 113 8.81 12.41 -14.12
CA TYR A 113 8.26 11.77 -12.94
C TYR A 113 6.73 11.64 -13.04
N LEU A 114 6.04 12.74 -13.34
CA LEU A 114 4.57 12.74 -13.44
C LEU A 114 4.07 11.82 -14.56
N GLU A 115 4.75 11.82 -15.71
CA GLU A 115 4.39 10.95 -16.85
C GLU A 115 4.55 9.46 -16.51
N LEU A 116 5.53 9.11 -15.68
CA LEU A 116 5.84 7.72 -15.34
C LEU A 116 5.16 7.24 -14.04
N PHE A 117 4.58 8.16 -13.25
CA PHE A 117 4.08 7.86 -11.91
C PHE A 117 3.04 6.75 -11.89
N ASP A 118 2.02 6.81 -12.76
CA ASP A 118 0.93 5.83 -12.77
C ASP A 118 1.44 4.41 -13.09
N LEU A 119 2.35 4.29 -14.06
CA LEU A 119 2.97 3.01 -14.42
C LEU A 119 3.83 2.47 -13.26
N HIS A 120 4.64 3.34 -12.66
CA HIS A 120 5.47 2.95 -11.53
C HIS A 120 4.61 2.53 -10.33
N ALA A 121 3.57 3.28 -10.02
CA ALA A 121 2.65 3.01 -8.92
C ALA A 121 1.94 1.66 -9.07
N GLU A 122 1.49 1.31 -10.27
CA GLU A 122 0.87 0.01 -10.53
C GLU A 122 1.84 -1.16 -10.22
N LEU A 123 3.07 -1.06 -10.71
CA LEU A 123 4.11 -2.08 -10.48
C LEU A 123 4.44 -2.20 -8.98
N SER A 124 4.70 -1.07 -8.32
CA SER A 124 5.09 -1.06 -6.92
C SER A 124 3.98 -1.51 -5.96
N VAL A 125 2.71 -1.23 -6.28
CA VAL A 125 1.57 -1.77 -5.51
C VAL A 125 1.58 -3.30 -5.54
N ASN A 126 1.83 -3.91 -6.70
CA ASN A 126 1.86 -5.37 -6.83
C ASN A 126 3.04 -5.98 -6.07
N GLU A 127 4.22 -5.40 -6.18
CA GLU A 127 5.41 -5.83 -5.44
C GLU A 127 5.20 -5.72 -3.93
N TYR A 128 4.62 -4.61 -3.47
CA TYR A 128 4.33 -4.41 -2.06
C TYR A 128 3.33 -5.44 -1.53
N ILE A 129 2.27 -5.75 -2.27
CA ILE A 129 1.31 -6.81 -1.90
C ILE A 129 2.04 -8.15 -1.72
N LEU A 130 2.88 -8.54 -2.68
CA LEU A 130 3.64 -9.79 -2.61
C LEU A 130 4.60 -9.82 -1.41
N ARG A 131 5.25 -8.69 -1.11
CA ARG A 131 6.12 -8.54 0.06
C ARG A 131 5.35 -8.68 1.36
N GLN A 132 4.19 -8.04 1.47
CA GLN A 132 3.34 -8.16 2.67
C GLN A 132 2.81 -9.58 2.84
N GLU A 133 2.35 -10.23 1.77
CA GLU A 133 1.94 -11.63 1.85
C GLU A 133 3.08 -12.53 2.35
N LYS A 134 4.30 -12.33 1.85
CA LYS A 134 5.48 -13.07 2.31
C LYS A 134 5.76 -12.81 3.79
N ASN A 135 5.80 -11.55 4.22
CA ASN A 135 6.06 -11.19 5.60
C ASN A 135 5.03 -11.80 6.55
N ILE A 136 3.73 -11.68 6.24
CA ILE A 136 2.70 -12.24 7.11
C ILE A 136 2.76 -13.78 7.11
N ARG A 137 3.10 -14.44 6.00
CA ARG A 137 3.35 -15.91 5.98
C ARG A 137 4.50 -16.31 6.89
N GLU A 138 5.63 -15.60 6.82
CA GLU A 138 6.84 -15.92 7.57
C GLU A 138 6.70 -15.64 9.07
N PHE A 139 6.06 -14.53 9.44
CA PHE A 139 6.02 -14.06 10.83
C PHE A 139 4.72 -14.34 11.58
N ALA A 140 3.60 -14.52 10.89
CA ALA A 140 2.28 -14.73 11.51
C ALA A 140 1.66 -16.11 11.26
N GLY A 141 2.33 -17.02 10.54
CA GLY A 141 1.82 -18.37 10.30
C GLY A 141 0.53 -18.39 9.46
N LEU A 142 0.43 -17.53 8.45
CA LEU A 142 -0.77 -17.29 7.63
C LEU A 142 -1.54 -18.54 7.14
N PRO A 143 -0.89 -19.65 6.72
CA PRO A 143 -1.62 -20.85 6.30
C PRO A 143 -2.55 -21.40 7.39
N GLU A 144 -2.20 -21.21 8.65
CA GLU A 144 -2.95 -21.70 9.80
C GLU A 144 -4.13 -20.79 10.13
N VAL A 145 -4.01 -19.47 9.94
CA VAL A 145 -5.09 -18.50 10.22
C VAL A 145 -6.30 -18.73 9.33
N GLY A 146 -6.07 -18.90 8.02
CA GLY A 146 -7.13 -19.21 7.06
C GLY A 146 -7.82 -20.54 7.40
N HIS A 147 -7.03 -21.56 7.73
CA HIS A 147 -7.55 -22.86 8.15
C HIS A 147 -8.39 -22.79 9.44
N TYR A 148 -7.97 -22.02 10.44
CA TYR A 148 -8.75 -21.84 11.66
C TYR A 148 -10.04 -21.08 11.40
N TYR A 149 -10.04 -20.10 10.49
CA TYR A 149 -11.27 -19.41 10.09
C TYR A 149 -12.26 -20.35 9.39
N GLU A 150 -11.80 -21.21 8.48
CA GLU A 150 -12.65 -22.22 7.84
C GLU A 150 -13.30 -23.16 8.87
N ILE A 151 -12.55 -23.58 9.89
CA ILE A 151 -13.10 -24.40 10.99
C ILE A 151 -14.13 -23.60 11.81
N LEU A 152 -13.87 -22.32 12.08
CA LEU A 152 -14.82 -21.44 12.78
C LEU A 152 -16.10 -21.26 11.97
N GLU A 153 -16.03 -21.06 10.66
CA GLU A 153 -17.21 -20.99 9.78
C GLU A 153 -18.04 -22.26 9.83
N GLN A 154 -17.39 -23.44 9.81
CA GLN A 154 -18.10 -24.73 9.93
C GLN A 154 -18.80 -24.90 11.29
N LYS A 155 -18.22 -24.36 12.38
CA LYS A 155 -18.77 -24.51 13.75
C LYS A 155 -19.79 -23.45 14.12
N LEU A 156 -19.61 -22.22 13.66
CA LEU A 156 -20.38 -21.04 14.08
C LEU A 156 -21.30 -20.50 12.98
N GLY A 157 -21.15 -20.96 11.73
CA GLY A 157 -21.93 -20.45 10.60
C GLY A 157 -21.74 -18.95 10.41
N ALA A 158 -22.85 -18.22 10.23
CA ALA A 158 -22.84 -16.77 10.03
C ALA A 158 -22.16 -16.00 11.18
N ALA A 159 -22.19 -16.54 12.41
CA ALA A 159 -21.58 -15.88 13.56
C ALA A 159 -20.04 -15.84 13.49
N ALA A 160 -19.40 -16.68 12.65
CA ALA A 160 -17.97 -16.59 12.35
C ALA A 160 -17.62 -15.32 11.58
N LYS A 161 -18.49 -14.90 10.65
CA LYS A 161 -18.32 -13.64 9.92
C LYS A 161 -18.44 -12.45 10.85
N ASP A 162 -19.46 -12.42 11.70
CA ASP A 162 -19.65 -11.35 12.70
C ASP A 162 -18.45 -11.24 13.65
N LEU A 163 -17.87 -12.38 14.03
CA LEU A 163 -16.64 -12.43 14.80
C LEU A 163 -15.44 -11.85 14.02
N ASN A 164 -15.24 -12.28 12.77
CA ASN A 164 -14.16 -11.77 11.92
C ASN A 164 -14.29 -10.26 11.72
N ASP A 165 -15.50 -9.77 11.43
CA ASP A 165 -15.77 -8.35 11.23
C ASP A 165 -15.47 -7.55 12.51
N LEU A 166 -15.90 -8.04 13.68
CA LEU A 166 -15.57 -7.44 14.99
C LEU A 166 -14.05 -7.36 15.23
N LEU A 167 -13.31 -8.41 14.87
CA LEU A 167 -11.86 -8.45 15.09
C LEU A 167 -11.12 -7.56 14.09
N LEU A 168 -11.57 -7.50 12.83
CA LEU A 168 -11.01 -6.59 11.82
C LEU A 168 -11.27 -5.14 12.21
N GLU A 169 -12.48 -4.78 12.61
CA GLU A 169 -12.81 -3.43 13.09
C GLU A 169 -11.96 -3.02 14.29
N HIS A 170 -11.64 -3.97 15.18
CA HIS A 170 -10.87 -3.67 16.37
C HIS A 170 -9.37 -3.60 16.15
N PHE A 171 -8.80 -4.62 15.50
CA PHE A 171 -7.35 -4.78 15.34
C PHE A 171 -6.80 -4.11 14.08
N VAL A 172 -7.64 -3.82 13.08
CA VAL A 172 -7.24 -3.17 11.82
C VAL A 172 -7.86 -1.77 11.74
N CYS A 173 -7.22 -0.81 12.43
CA CYS A 173 -7.71 0.57 12.50
C CYS A 173 -7.56 1.35 11.18
N ALA A 174 -6.59 1.00 10.34
CA ALA A 174 -6.41 1.55 9.01
C ALA A 174 -5.82 0.49 8.08
N ARG A 175 -6.04 0.66 6.78
CA ARG A 175 -5.50 -0.28 5.79
C ARG A 175 -4.05 0.08 5.49
N VAL A 176 -3.18 -0.91 5.62
CA VAL A 176 -1.76 -0.82 5.30
C VAL A 176 -1.53 -0.34 3.86
N MET A 177 -2.36 -0.78 2.92
CA MET A 177 -2.30 -0.32 1.53
C MET A 177 -2.65 1.16 1.36
N ASP A 178 -3.53 1.71 2.20
CA ASP A 178 -3.89 3.13 2.12
C ASP A 178 -2.72 3.98 2.63
N ALA A 179 -2.03 3.52 3.70
CA ALA A 179 -0.80 4.17 4.17
C ALA A 179 0.32 4.13 3.12
N PHE A 180 0.56 2.97 2.50
CA PHE A 180 1.52 2.84 1.40
C PHE A 180 1.23 3.79 0.23
N ARG A 181 -0.01 3.78 -0.27
CA ARG A 181 -0.43 4.68 -1.36
C ARG A 181 -0.32 6.15 -0.96
N GLN A 182 -0.68 6.50 0.28
CA GLN A 182 -0.54 7.87 0.76
C GLN A 182 0.93 8.29 0.80
N GLY A 183 1.84 7.38 1.18
CA GLY A 183 3.28 7.60 1.10
C GLY A 183 3.74 7.96 -0.31
N MET A 184 3.32 7.17 -1.31
CA MET A 184 3.63 7.45 -2.72
C MET A 184 3.04 8.78 -3.19
N LEU A 185 1.77 9.03 -2.85
CA LEU A 185 1.07 10.26 -3.24
C LEU A 185 1.68 11.51 -2.61
N ASN A 186 2.27 11.40 -1.41
CA ASN A 186 2.93 12.55 -0.79
C ASN A 186 4.11 13.04 -1.64
N GLU A 187 4.94 12.13 -2.17
CA GLU A 187 6.04 12.52 -3.06
C GLU A 187 5.55 13.04 -4.42
N TYR A 188 4.51 12.41 -4.96
CA TYR A 188 3.82 12.91 -6.15
C TYR A 188 3.28 14.33 -5.95
N HIS A 189 2.64 14.62 -4.81
CA HIS A 189 2.16 15.95 -4.47
C HIS A 189 3.31 16.96 -4.31
N TYR A 190 4.41 16.57 -3.66
CA TYR A 190 5.60 17.43 -3.58
C TYR A 190 6.13 17.79 -4.97
N THR A 191 6.17 16.81 -5.89
CA THR A 191 6.58 17.06 -7.28
C THR A 191 5.62 18.00 -8.03
N LEU A 192 4.30 17.84 -7.85
CA LEU A 192 3.31 18.73 -8.47
C LEU A 192 3.44 20.19 -8.00
N GLU A 193 3.79 20.39 -6.73
CA GLU A 193 3.92 21.71 -6.10
C GLU A 193 5.25 22.42 -6.39
N ASN A 194 6.24 21.71 -6.93
CA ASN A 194 7.49 22.32 -7.37
C ASN A 194 7.22 23.45 -8.38
N VAL A 195 8.09 24.46 -8.36
CA VAL A 195 7.97 25.63 -9.25
C VAL A 195 9.16 25.63 -10.20
N ASP A 196 8.87 25.69 -11.49
CA ASP A 196 9.90 25.89 -12.50
C ASP A 196 10.54 27.28 -12.34
N PRO A 197 11.87 27.37 -12.20
CA PRO A 197 12.54 28.64 -11.89
C PRO A 197 12.46 29.64 -13.05
N ASP A 198 12.28 29.19 -14.29
CA ASP A 198 12.31 30.06 -15.46
C ASP A 198 10.93 30.70 -15.74
N THR A 199 9.87 29.92 -15.63
CA THR A 199 8.49 30.34 -15.90
C THR A 199 7.74 30.80 -14.65
N GLN A 200 8.23 30.45 -13.46
CA GLN A 200 7.56 30.66 -12.16
C GLN A 200 6.19 29.95 -12.06
N GLN A 201 5.95 28.96 -12.92
CA GLN A 201 4.73 28.16 -12.92
C GLN A 201 4.94 26.87 -12.13
N PRO A 202 3.90 26.38 -11.44
CA PRO A 202 3.98 25.10 -10.75
C PRO A 202 4.03 23.95 -11.79
N ILE A 203 4.73 22.86 -11.46
CA ILE A 203 4.92 21.72 -12.37
C ILE A 203 3.58 21.14 -12.82
N PHE A 204 2.57 21.08 -11.95
CA PHE A 204 1.25 20.57 -12.37
C PHE A 204 0.65 21.38 -13.54
N GLN A 205 0.90 22.69 -13.60
CA GLN A 205 0.43 23.53 -14.69
C GLN A 205 1.18 23.20 -15.98
N LEU A 206 2.51 23.11 -15.90
CA LEU A 206 3.34 22.74 -17.04
C LEU A 206 2.95 21.36 -17.59
N TRP A 207 2.71 20.39 -16.70
CA TRP A 207 2.29 19.05 -17.10
C TRP A 207 0.95 19.06 -17.84
N MET A 208 -0.06 19.80 -17.35
CA MET A 208 -1.35 19.95 -18.04
C MET A 208 -1.22 20.52 -19.45
N GLU A 209 -0.26 21.44 -19.68
CA GLU A 209 0.00 22.02 -21.00
C GLU A 209 0.67 21.04 -21.98
N THR A 210 1.18 19.92 -21.45
CA THR A 210 1.93 18.89 -22.18
C THR A 210 1.22 17.55 -22.32
N LEU A 211 0.01 17.39 -21.76
CA LEU A 211 -0.84 16.19 -21.93
C LEU A 211 -1.22 15.98 -23.40
#